data_AF-A0A1Q7CMW3-F1
#
_entry.id   AF-A0A1Q7CMW3-F1
#
_cell.length_a   1.000
_cell.length_b   1.000
_cell.length_c   1.000
_cell.angle_alpha   90.00
_cell.angle_beta   90.00
_cell.angle_gamma   90.00
#
_symmetry.space_group_name_H-M   'P 1'
#
loop_
_entity.id
_entity.type
_entity.pdbx_description
1 polymer ?
#
loop_
_entity_poly.entity_id
_entity_poly.type
_entity_poly.pdbx_seq_one_letter_code
_entity_poly.pdbx_strand_id
1 'polypeptide(L)'
;MIKVAVTMPAEIGDAGEFLADVRALEAAGAEMIGLESDGQAQRILMGGIAAVTSRIKLRLESSEGAAVLERLSRGRTTIGLPAGETWVSIPMPADRDSWARALGDQEAAGVTGVVVPWDPRLIDLLRNPEPDDRSDLLMSTG
;
A
#
# COMPACT_ATOMS: atom_id res chain seq x y z
N MET A 1 3.53 15.05 -2.97
CA MET A 1 3.59 13.81 -2.17
C MET A 1 3.07 12.67 -3.02
N ILE A 2 3.92 11.67 -3.25
CA ILE A 2 3.59 10.45 -4.00
C ILE A 2 2.65 9.56 -3.18
N LYS A 3 1.60 9.03 -3.82
CA LYS A 3 0.71 8.02 -3.21
C LYS A 3 1.37 6.65 -3.20
N VAL A 4 1.02 5.80 -2.23
CA VAL A 4 1.57 4.44 -2.15
C VAL A 4 0.45 3.40 -2.20
N ALA A 5 0.55 2.49 -3.16
CA ALA A 5 -0.28 1.30 -3.26
C ALA A 5 0.56 0.06 -2.90
N VAL A 6 -0.07 -0.92 -2.26
CA VAL A 6 0.60 -2.16 -1.84
C VAL A 6 -0.03 -3.35 -2.55
N THR A 7 0.80 -4.21 -3.13
CA THR A 7 0.35 -5.50 -3.63
C THR A 7 0.65 -6.57 -2.58
N MET A 8 -0.39 -7.10 -1.95
CA MET A 8 -0.30 -8.17 -0.95
C MET A 8 -0.20 -9.55 -1.62
N PRO A 9 0.46 -10.52 -0.96
CA PRO A 9 0.47 -11.90 -1.44
C PRO A 9 -0.96 -12.43 -1.57
N ALA A 10 -1.17 -13.27 -2.58
CA ALA A 10 -2.47 -13.88 -2.84
C ALA A 10 -2.77 -15.12 -1.98
N GLU A 11 -1.74 -15.68 -1.34
CA GLU A 11 -1.84 -16.80 -0.42
C GLU A 11 -1.75 -16.30 1.02
N ILE A 12 -2.60 -16.84 1.90
CA ILE A 12 -2.61 -16.51 3.32
C ILE A 12 -2.22 -17.76 4.13
N GLY A 13 -1.28 -17.58 5.06
CA GLY A 13 -0.98 -18.58 6.08
C GLY A 13 -1.92 -18.43 7.27
N ASP A 14 -1.85 -17.27 7.93
CA ASP A 14 -2.74 -16.87 9.03
C ASP A 14 -3.61 -15.67 8.61
N ALA A 15 -4.94 -15.83 8.70
CA ALA A 15 -5.87 -14.80 8.29
C ALA A 15 -5.89 -13.59 9.26
N GLY A 16 -5.65 -13.83 10.55
CA GLY A 16 -5.62 -12.77 11.57
C GLY A 16 -4.41 -11.86 11.39
N GLU A 17 -3.23 -12.45 11.18
CA GLU A 17 -1.99 -11.72 10.85
C GLU A 17 -2.16 -10.93 9.56
N PHE A 18 -2.61 -11.58 8.47
CA PHE A 18 -2.82 -10.93 7.19
C PHE A 18 -3.75 -9.71 7.30
N LEU A 19 -4.89 -9.83 7.97
CA LEU A 19 -5.83 -8.72 8.14
C LEU A 19 -5.29 -7.65 9.10
N ALA A 20 -4.45 -8.00 10.07
CA ALA A 20 -3.78 -7.05 10.93
C ALA A 20 -2.76 -6.20 10.14
N ASP A 21 -1.99 -6.82 9.26
CA ASP A 21 -1.04 -6.15 8.38
C ASP A 21 -1.73 -5.16 7.44
N VAL A 22 -2.83 -5.58 6.82
CA VAL A 22 -3.68 -4.72 5.98
C VAL A 22 -4.18 -3.49 6.75
N ARG A 23 -4.62 -3.67 8.00
CA ARG A 23 -5.04 -2.55 8.86
C ARG A 23 -3.86 -1.66 9.24
N ALA A 24 -2.69 -2.22 9.47
CA ALA A 24 -1.48 -1.48 9.78
C ALA A 24 -1.02 -0.63 8.59
N LEU A 25 -1.12 -1.15 7.36
CA LEU A 25 -0.88 -0.41 6.12
C LEU A 25 -1.86 0.76 5.95
N GLU A 26 -3.16 0.53 6.15
CA GLU A 26 -4.15 1.62 6.13
C GLU A 26 -3.84 2.69 7.19
N ALA A 27 -3.46 2.28 8.40
CA ALA A 27 -3.09 3.19 9.46
C ALA A 27 -1.80 3.96 9.15
N ALA A 28 -0.86 3.34 8.44
CA ALA A 28 0.39 3.94 7.99
C ALA A 28 0.23 4.86 6.78
N GLY A 29 -0.96 4.92 6.15
CA GLY A 29 -1.26 5.85 5.06
C GLY A 29 -1.12 5.27 3.65
N ALA A 30 -1.12 3.93 3.51
CA ALA A 30 -1.28 3.33 2.19
C ALA A 30 -2.60 3.79 1.54
N GLU A 31 -2.52 4.25 0.30
CA GLU A 31 -3.66 4.77 -0.47
C GLU A 31 -4.54 3.62 -1.00
N MET A 32 -3.91 2.52 -1.39
CA MET A 32 -4.58 1.43 -2.11
C MET A 32 -3.92 0.08 -1.80
N ILE A 33 -4.73 -0.98 -1.84
CA ILE A 33 -4.27 -2.36 -1.68
C ILE A 33 -4.82 -3.24 -2.81
N GLY A 34 -3.98 -4.12 -3.33
CA GLY A 34 -4.35 -5.15 -4.30
C GLY A 34 -3.74 -6.50 -3.92
N LEU A 35 -4.10 -7.56 -4.64
CA LEU A 35 -3.55 -8.90 -4.48
C LEU A 35 -2.71 -9.29 -5.71
N GLU A 36 -1.70 -10.14 -5.54
CA GLU A 36 -0.82 -10.62 -6.63
C GLU A 36 -1.54 -11.46 -7.70
N SER A 37 -2.74 -11.97 -7.40
CA SER A 37 -3.56 -12.73 -8.36
C SER A 37 -5.04 -12.37 -8.27
N ASP A 38 -5.80 -12.84 -9.26
CA ASP A 38 -7.26 -12.78 -9.29
C ASP A 38 -7.86 -14.18 -9.30
N GLY A 39 -9.04 -14.30 -8.71
CA GLY A 39 -9.73 -15.56 -8.55
C GLY A 39 -10.80 -15.50 -7.48
N GLN A 40 -11.56 -16.58 -7.36
CA GLN A 40 -12.65 -16.65 -6.38
C GLN A 40 -12.13 -16.51 -4.93
N ALA A 41 -11.00 -17.14 -4.60
CA ALA A 41 -10.39 -17.04 -3.29
C ALA A 41 -9.93 -15.61 -2.98
N GLN A 42 -9.33 -14.93 -3.96
CA GLN A 42 -8.88 -13.55 -3.86
C GLN A 42 -10.04 -12.58 -3.70
N ARG A 43 -11.19 -12.82 -4.35
CA ARG A 43 -12.42 -12.04 -4.11
C ARG A 43 -12.97 -12.21 -2.69
N ILE A 44 -12.90 -13.41 -2.12
CA ILE A 44 -13.25 -13.66 -0.70
C ILE A 44 -12.31 -12.87 0.21
N LEU A 45 -11.00 -12.92 -0.06
CA LEU A 45 -9.99 -12.19 0.70
C LEU A 45 -10.18 -10.68 0.63
N MET A 46 -10.44 -10.14 -0.57
CA MET A 46 -10.80 -8.72 -0.76
C MET A 46 -12.06 -8.33 0.02
N GLY A 47 -13.03 -9.24 0.15
CA GLY A 47 -14.18 -9.04 1.03
C GLY A 47 -13.81 -8.91 2.50
N GLY A 48 -12.89 -9.77 2.98
CA GLY A 48 -12.31 -9.67 4.33
C GLY A 48 -11.58 -8.35 4.56
N ILE A 49 -10.72 -7.96 3.61
CA ILE A 49 -10.02 -6.67 3.62
C ILE A 49 -11.03 -5.51 3.67
N ALA A 50 -12.06 -5.54 2.84
CA ALA A 50 -13.09 -4.50 2.80
C ALA A 50 -13.81 -4.33 4.15
N ALA A 51 -14.03 -5.43 4.87
CA ALA A 51 -14.73 -5.44 6.16
C ALA A 51 -13.88 -4.88 7.32
N VAL A 52 -12.55 -5.01 7.25
CA VAL A 52 -11.64 -4.58 8.34
C VAL A 52 -10.97 -3.22 8.09
N THR A 53 -11.15 -2.66 6.89
CA THR A 53 -10.61 -1.35 6.48
C THR A 53 -11.73 -0.33 6.28
N SER A 54 -11.38 0.95 6.28
CA SER A 54 -12.35 2.05 6.29
C SER A 54 -12.07 3.15 5.26
N ARG A 55 -10.83 3.29 4.79
CA ARG A 55 -10.33 4.41 4.00
C ARG A 55 -9.53 3.95 2.78
N ILE A 56 -8.73 2.89 2.89
CA ILE A 56 -7.86 2.42 1.82
C ILE A 56 -8.67 1.97 0.60
N LYS A 57 -8.21 2.30 -0.61
CA LYS A 57 -8.84 1.82 -1.85
C LYS A 57 -8.52 0.35 -2.10
N LEU A 58 -9.45 -0.35 -2.71
CA LEU A 58 -9.37 -1.77 -3.03
C LEU A 58 -9.17 -1.92 -4.54
N ARG A 59 -7.96 -2.26 -4.96
CA ARG A 59 -7.64 -2.57 -6.35
C ARG A 59 -8.11 -3.97 -6.69
N LEU A 60 -8.97 -4.06 -7.68
CA LEU A 60 -9.46 -5.32 -8.25
C LEU A 60 -8.86 -5.47 -9.65
N GLU A 61 -8.47 -6.68 -10.02
CA GLU A 61 -7.92 -6.96 -11.35
C GLU A 61 -9.04 -7.21 -12.39
N SER A 62 -10.24 -7.63 -11.94
CA SER A 62 -11.40 -7.83 -12.80
C SER A 62 -12.68 -7.24 -12.21
N SER A 63 -13.68 -7.03 -13.06
CA SER A 63 -15.00 -6.54 -12.66
C SER A 63 -15.89 -7.60 -11.99
N GLU A 64 -15.44 -8.85 -11.94
CA GLU A 64 -16.19 -9.95 -11.35
C GLU A 64 -16.37 -9.73 -9.84
N GLY A 65 -17.62 -9.69 -9.36
CA GLY A 65 -17.90 -9.42 -7.94
C GLY A 65 -17.66 -7.97 -7.48
N ALA A 66 -17.18 -7.08 -8.36
CA ALA A 66 -16.89 -5.68 -8.03
C ALA A 66 -18.10 -4.94 -7.46
N ALA A 67 -19.31 -5.20 -7.96
CA ALA A 67 -20.54 -4.57 -7.46
C ALA A 67 -20.88 -4.94 -5.99
N VAL A 68 -20.41 -6.09 -5.50
CA VAL A 68 -20.57 -6.49 -4.09
C VAL A 68 -19.50 -5.81 -3.25
N LEU A 69 -18.24 -5.87 -3.70
CA LEU A 69 -17.11 -5.23 -3.02
C LEU A 69 -17.27 -3.71 -2.94
N GLU A 70 -17.84 -3.07 -3.96
CA GLU A 70 -18.15 -1.64 -3.98
C GLU A 70 -19.13 -1.27 -2.87
N ARG A 71 -20.20 -2.07 -2.69
CA ARG A 71 -21.17 -1.87 -1.62
C ARG A 71 -20.56 -2.14 -0.24
N LEU A 72 -19.82 -3.24 -0.09
CA LEU A 72 -19.20 -3.64 1.17
C LEU A 72 -18.16 -2.61 1.64
N SER A 73 -17.35 -2.13 0.71
CA SER A 73 -16.29 -1.15 0.97
C SER A 73 -16.81 0.30 1.06
N ARG A 74 -18.08 0.55 0.72
CA ARG A 74 -18.71 1.88 0.66
C ARG A 74 -18.07 2.80 -0.40
N GLY A 75 -17.85 2.26 -1.59
CA GLY A 75 -17.38 3.05 -2.74
C GLY A 75 -15.87 3.15 -2.89
N ARG A 76 -15.11 2.22 -2.29
CA ARG A 76 -13.64 2.26 -2.27
C ARG A 76 -13.00 1.30 -3.27
N THR A 77 -13.73 0.77 -4.26
CA THR A 77 -13.12 -0.13 -5.25
C THR A 77 -12.62 0.61 -6.46
N THR A 78 -11.60 0.05 -7.11
CA THR A 78 -11.13 0.46 -8.43
C THR A 78 -10.73 -0.77 -9.23
N ILE A 79 -10.99 -0.77 -10.53
CA ILE A 79 -10.53 -1.83 -11.44
C ILE A 79 -9.19 -1.38 -12.03
N GLY A 80 -8.12 -2.13 -11.76
CA GLY A 80 -6.77 -1.71 -12.13
C GLY A 80 -6.35 -0.42 -11.43
N LEU A 81 -5.51 0.38 -12.10
CA LEU A 81 -5.04 1.66 -11.56
C LEU A 81 -6.01 2.81 -11.93
N PRO A 82 -6.21 3.80 -11.04
CA PRO A 82 -7.11 4.92 -11.28
C PRO A 82 -6.82 5.68 -12.59
N ALA A 83 -7.87 5.93 -13.37
CA ALA A 83 -7.75 6.71 -14.60
C ALA A 83 -7.31 8.16 -14.30
N GLY A 84 -6.41 8.69 -15.13
CA GLY A 84 -5.87 10.05 -14.97
C GLY A 84 -4.73 10.17 -13.96
N GLU A 85 -4.31 9.06 -13.35
CA GLU A 85 -3.13 9.00 -12.48
C GLU A 85 -2.03 8.15 -13.13
N THR A 86 -0.78 8.55 -12.96
CA THR A 86 0.37 7.75 -13.42
C THR A 86 0.92 6.97 -12.24
N TRP A 87 0.90 5.64 -12.34
CA TRP A 87 1.38 4.74 -11.31
C TRP A 87 2.51 3.88 -11.85
N VAL A 88 3.54 3.66 -11.05
CA VAL A 88 4.70 2.84 -11.41
C VAL A 88 4.98 1.78 -10.35
N SER A 89 5.28 0.56 -10.77
CA SER A 89 5.73 -0.48 -9.86
C SER A 89 7.21 -0.30 -9.55
N ILE A 90 7.56 -0.31 -8.26
CA ILE A 90 8.94 -0.28 -7.79
C ILE A 90 9.21 -1.48 -6.89
N PRO A 91 10.45 -2.00 -6.86
CA PRO A 91 10.82 -3.02 -5.89
C PRO A 91 10.73 -2.47 -4.46
N MET A 92 10.65 -3.37 -3.48
CA MET A 92 10.73 -3.00 -2.07
C MET A 92 12.08 -2.29 -1.81
N PRO A 93 12.08 -1.05 -1.27
CA PRO A 93 13.30 -0.34 -0.92
C PRO A 93 14.11 -1.10 0.14
N ALA A 94 15.43 -0.91 0.13
CA ALA A 94 16.31 -1.55 1.11
C ALA A 94 16.19 -0.90 2.50
N ASP A 95 15.98 0.43 2.52
CA ASP A 95 16.07 1.30 3.69
C ASP A 95 15.32 2.63 3.46
N ARG A 96 15.32 3.52 4.46
CA ARG A 96 14.65 4.82 4.41
C ARG A 96 15.26 5.77 3.39
N ASP A 97 16.58 5.76 3.21
CA ASP A 97 17.27 6.62 2.25
C ASP A 97 16.90 6.25 0.80
N SER A 98 16.87 4.95 0.50
CA SER A 98 16.43 4.45 -0.80
C SER A 98 14.94 4.67 -1.03
N TRP A 99 14.12 4.62 0.02
CA TRP A 99 12.70 4.99 -0.06
C TRP A 99 12.51 6.46 -0.40
N ALA A 100 13.13 7.37 0.36
CA ALA A 100 13.04 8.81 0.12
C ALA A 100 13.54 9.20 -1.27
N ARG A 101 14.67 8.62 -1.72
CA ARG A 101 15.19 8.81 -3.08
C ARG A 101 14.21 8.30 -4.15
N ALA A 102 13.70 7.08 -4.01
CA ALA A 102 12.77 6.52 -4.97
C ALA A 102 11.50 7.37 -5.11
N LEU A 103 10.92 7.83 -3.99
CA LEU A 103 9.75 8.71 -4.02
C LEU A 103 10.07 10.07 -4.66
N GLY A 104 11.21 10.67 -4.34
CA GLY A 104 11.66 11.93 -4.92
C GLY A 104 11.88 11.85 -6.43
N ASP A 105 12.52 10.77 -6.90
CA ASP A 105 12.75 10.52 -8.33
C ASP A 105 11.43 10.35 -9.08
N GLN A 106 10.46 9.60 -8.50
CA GLN A 106 9.15 9.42 -9.11
C GLN A 106 8.34 10.73 -9.11
N GLU A 107 8.42 11.52 -8.04
CA GLU A 107 7.76 12.82 -7.97
C GLU A 107 8.31 13.78 -9.04
N ALA A 108 9.63 13.83 -9.20
CA ALA A 108 10.28 14.62 -10.23
C ALA A 108 9.91 14.16 -11.66
N ALA A 109 9.63 12.87 -11.84
CA ALA A 109 9.15 12.30 -13.10
C ALA A 109 7.65 12.55 -13.37
N GLY A 110 6.93 13.22 -12.46
CA GLY A 110 5.50 13.51 -12.60
C GLY A 110 4.59 12.31 -12.32
N VAL A 111 5.13 11.25 -11.69
CA VAL A 111 4.36 10.10 -11.26
C VAL A 111 3.40 10.52 -10.14
N THR A 112 2.20 9.96 -10.12
CA THR A 112 1.18 10.22 -9.09
C THR A 112 1.32 9.27 -7.90
N GLY A 113 1.68 8.01 -8.15
CA GLY A 113 1.80 7.00 -7.12
C GLY A 113 2.75 5.86 -7.47
N VAL A 114 3.20 5.14 -6.45
CA VAL A 114 4.02 3.94 -6.60
C VAL A 114 3.27 2.71 -6.11
N VAL A 115 3.50 1.57 -6.76
CA VAL A 115 3.02 0.26 -6.34
C VAL A 115 4.22 -0.53 -5.82
N VAL A 116 4.15 -0.97 -4.56
CA VAL A 116 5.23 -1.72 -3.90
C VAL A 116 4.70 -3.10 -3.51
N PRO A 117 5.47 -4.19 -3.70
CA PRO A 117 5.11 -5.49 -3.12
C PRO A 117 5.12 -5.42 -1.59
N TRP A 118 4.26 -6.22 -0.95
CA TRP A 118 4.20 -6.32 0.49
C TRP A 118 5.52 -6.83 1.09
N ASP A 119 5.97 -6.14 2.14
CA ASP A 119 7.06 -6.55 3.03
C ASP A 119 6.74 -5.92 4.40
N PRO A 120 6.88 -6.65 5.53
CA PRO A 120 6.58 -6.10 6.85
C PRO A 120 7.30 -4.78 7.17
N ARG A 121 8.50 -4.57 6.61
CA ARG A 121 9.29 -3.33 6.77
C ARG A 121 8.59 -2.12 6.15
N LEU A 122 7.65 -2.31 5.21
CA LEU A 122 6.95 -1.23 4.54
C LEU A 122 6.10 -0.39 5.51
N ILE A 123 5.54 -1.00 6.56
CA ILE A 123 4.77 -0.27 7.58
C ILE A 123 5.66 0.78 8.26
N ASP A 124 6.91 0.44 8.57
CA ASP A 124 7.85 1.36 9.19
C ASP A 124 8.23 2.51 8.25
N LEU A 125 8.53 2.18 6.98
CA LEU A 125 8.85 3.17 5.95
C LEU A 125 7.70 4.16 5.68
N LEU A 126 6.45 3.70 5.76
CA LEU A 126 5.27 4.54 5.59
C LEU A 126 5.02 5.45 6.80
N ARG A 127 5.25 4.95 8.01
CA ARG A 127 5.05 5.72 9.25
C ARG A 127 6.11 6.79 9.47
N ASN A 128 7.36 6.53 9.06
CA ASN A 128 8.47 7.43 9.24
C ASN A 128 9.27 7.57 7.93
N PRO A 129 8.78 8.42 6.99
CA PRO A 129 9.38 8.55 5.65
C PRO A 129 10.65 9.40 5.63
N GLU A 130 10.94 10.15 6.70
CA GLU A 130 12.15 10.97 6.78
C GLU A 130 13.37 10.11 7.18
N PRO A 131 14.55 10.38 6.59
CA PRO A 131 15.79 9.75 7.03
C PRO A 131 16.06 10.11 8.50
N ASP A 132 16.70 9.21 9.25
CA ASP A 132 17.03 9.43 10.66
C ASP A 132 17.95 10.67 10.80
N ASP A 133 17.36 11.84 11.08
CA ASP A 133 18.11 13.06 11.33
C ASP A 133 18.65 13.05 12.78
N ARG A 134 19.72 12.29 12.99
CA ARG A 134 20.43 12.22 14.30
C ARG A 134 21.38 13.40 14.53
N SER A 135 21.09 14.54 13.90
CA SER A 135 21.85 15.79 14.10
C SER A 135 21.74 16.30 15.55
N ASP A 136 20.69 15.91 16.27
CA ASP A 136 20.45 16.23 17.68
C ASP A 136 21.43 15.53 18.63
N LEU A 137 21.88 14.31 18.29
CA LEU A 137 22.84 13.52 19.07
C LEU A 137 24.28 14.07 19.05
N LEU A 138 24.59 14.98 18.13
CA LEU A 138 25.89 15.65 18.06
C LEU A 138 25.99 16.89 18.98
N MET A 139 24.89 17.33 19.58
CA MET A 139 24.87 18.52 20.45
C MET A 139 25.21 18.24 21.92
N SER A 140 25.30 16.96 22.35
CA SER A 140 25.43 16.59 23.77
C SER A 140 26.87 16.32 24.24
N THR A 141 27.89 16.54 23.41
CA THR A 141 29.31 16.37 23.80
C THR A 141 30.06 17.69 24.02
N GLY A 142 29.34 18.79 24.28
CA GLY A 142 29.90 20.11 24.61
C GLY A 142 30.02 20.35 26.09
#